data_AF-A0A7C1S9B7-F1
#
_entry.id   AF-A0A7C1S9B7-F1
#
_cell.length_a   1.000
_cell.length_b   1.000
_cell.length_c   1.000
_cell.angle_alpha   90.00
_cell.angle_beta   90.00
_cell.angle_gamma   90.00
#
_symmetry.space_group_name_H-M   'P 1'
#
loop_
_entity.id
_entity.type
_entity.pdbx_description
1 polymer ?
#
loop_
_entity_poly.entity_id
_entity_poly.type
_entity_poly.pdbx_seq_one_letter_code
_entity_poly.pdbx_strand_id
1 'polypeptide(L)'
;VQEDVDVVGLSILSGAHNVLFPKIMDLLKEKGADDIAVIAGGIIPDKDIPFLEKIGISKIFLPGSSTQGIVDWIKENVRKGL
;
A
#
# COMPACT_ATOMS: atom_id res chain seq x y z
N VAL A 1 7.60 -2.70 14.82
CA VAL A 1 6.25 -2.20 14.48
C VAL A 1 5.45 -2.32 15.76
N GLN A 2 4.90 -1.21 16.28
CA GLN A 2 4.31 -1.15 17.63
C GLN A 2 2.77 -1.10 17.61
N GLU A 3 2.17 -1.11 16.42
CA GLU A 3 0.72 -1.16 16.23
C GLU A 3 0.40 -2.44 15.44
N ASP A 4 -0.49 -3.27 16.00
CA ASP A 4 -1.02 -4.47 15.36
C ASP A 4 -2.08 -4.01 14.34
N VAL A 5 -1.61 -3.62 13.15
CA VAL A 5 -2.44 -3.09 12.09
C VAL A 5 -2.69 -4.16 11.03
N ASP A 6 -3.94 -4.29 10.61
CA ASP A 6 -4.31 -5.23 9.55
C ASP A 6 -3.81 -4.75 8.16
N VAL A 7 -3.66 -3.44 7.98
CA VAL A 7 -3.30 -2.81 6.69
C VAL A 7 -2.58 -1.48 6.90
N VAL A 8 -1.58 -1.19 6.05
CA VAL A 8 -0.91 0.11 5.96
C VAL A 8 -1.35 0.83 4.69
N GLY A 9 -1.88 2.05 4.83
CA GLY A 9 -2.23 2.93 3.71
C GLY A 9 -1.19 4.03 3.48
N LEU A 10 -0.51 4.03 2.34
CA LEU A 10 0.42 5.08 1.93
C LEU A 10 -0.28 6.10 1.03
N SER A 11 -0.07 7.39 1.27
CA SER A 11 -0.61 8.46 0.43
C SER A 11 0.50 9.40 -0.02
N ILE A 12 0.61 9.65 -1.33
CA ILE A 12 1.70 10.47 -1.90
C ILE A 12 1.24 11.37 -3.05
N LEU A 13 1.54 12.67 -2.91
CA LEU A 13 1.23 13.69 -3.92
C LEU A 13 2.48 14.34 -4.53
N SER A 14 3.67 13.94 -4.06
CA SER A 14 4.96 14.53 -4.46
C SER A 14 5.63 13.85 -5.65
N GLY A 15 5.09 12.73 -6.14
CA GLY A 15 5.70 11.93 -7.21
C GLY A 15 6.92 11.10 -6.78
N ALA A 16 7.22 11.03 -5.48
CA ALA A 16 8.37 10.28 -4.95
C ALA A 16 8.07 8.78 -4.66
N HIS A 17 6.97 8.23 -5.18
CA HIS A 17 6.51 6.85 -4.91
C HIS A 17 7.56 5.80 -5.31
N ASN A 18 8.21 5.98 -6.45
CA ASN A 18 9.25 5.05 -6.93
C ASN A 18 10.52 5.00 -6.04
N VAL A 19 10.67 5.93 -5.09
CA VAL A 19 11.80 5.96 -4.15
C VAL A 19 11.33 5.62 -2.74
N LEU A 20 10.23 6.23 -2.29
CA LEU A 20 9.75 6.09 -0.92
C LEU A 20 9.07 4.75 -0.66
N PHE A 21 8.28 4.24 -1.61
CA PHE A 21 7.57 2.98 -1.39
C PHE A 21 8.53 1.79 -1.29
N PRO A 22 9.54 1.62 -2.18
CA PRO A 22 10.54 0.56 -2.00
C PRO A 22 11.21 0.60 -0.63
N LYS A 23 11.63 1.79 -0.18
CA LYS A 23 12.27 1.97 1.12
C LYS A 23 11.34 1.58 2.28
N ILE A 24 10.05 1.89 2.18
CA ILE A 24 9.06 1.49 3.20
C ILE A 24 8.87 -0.02 3.21
N MET A 25 8.75 -0.65 2.04
CA MET A 25 8.61 -2.11 1.93
C MET A 25 9.82 -2.84 2.51
N ASP A 26 11.04 -2.36 2.22
CA ASP A 26 12.27 -2.90 2.80
C ASP A 26 12.28 -2.80 4.33
N LEU A 27 11.90 -1.63 4.87
CA LEU A 27 11.83 -1.42 6.32
C LEU A 27 10.76 -2.28 7.02
N LEU A 28 9.63 -2.56 6.36
CA LEU A 28 8.61 -3.49 6.88
C LEU A 28 9.19 -4.90 6.95
N LYS A 29 9.85 -5.35 5.89
CA LYS A 29 10.50 -6.66 5.84
C LYS A 29 11.60 -6.80 6.89
N GLU A 30 12.46 -5.80 7.05
CA GLU A 30 13.50 -5.78 8.09
C GLU A 30 12.93 -5.90 9.51
N LYS A 31 11.69 -5.42 9.72
CA LYS A 31 10.97 -5.49 10.99
C LYS A 31 10.09 -6.74 11.13
N GLY A 32 10.11 -7.65 10.16
CA GLY A 32 9.29 -8.86 10.15
C GLY A 32 7.79 -8.58 10.03
N ALA A 33 7.42 -7.52 9.32
CA ALA A 33 6.05 -7.05 9.10
C ALA A 33 5.69 -7.04 7.61
N ASP A 34 6.31 -7.93 6.83
CA ASP A 34 6.06 -8.11 5.39
C ASP A 34 4.77 -8.89 5.08
N ASP A 35 4.10 -9.39 6.11
CA ASP A 35 2.77 -10.00 6.06
C ASP A 35 1.63 -8.97 6.06
N ILE A 36 1.90 -7.73 6.52
CA ILE A 36 0.92 -6.65 6.53
C ILE A 36 0.65 -6.16 5.10
N ALA A 37 -0.61 -6.14 4.70
CA ALA A 37 -1.00 -5.60 3.39
C ALA A 37 -0.70 -4.10 3.31
N VAL A 38 -0.04 -3.68 2.23
CA VAL A 38 0.27 -2.27 1.98
C VAL A 38 -0.51 -1.79 0.76
N ILE A 39 -1.43 -0.85 0.97
CA ILE A 39 -2.12 -0.16 -0.12
C ILE A 39 -1.52 1.23 -0.32
N ALA A 40 -1.66 1.77 -1.52
CA ALA A 40 -1.19 3.12 -1.83
C ALA A 40 -2.27 3.97 -2.51
N GLY A 41 -2.15 5.28 -2.39
CA GLY A 41 -2.94 6.25 -3.14
C GLY A 41 -2.21 7.56 -3.37
N GLY A 42 -2.85 8.43 -4.15
CA GLY A 42 -2.33 9.72 -4.56
C GLY A 42 -2.10 9.83 -6.06
N ILE A 43 -1.20 10.71 -6.51
CA ILE A 43 -0.95 10.96 -7.94
C ILE A 43 0.19 10.05 -8.42
N ILE A 44 -0.16 8.88 -8.96
CA ILE A 44 0.78 7.88 -9.45
C ILE A 44 0.52 7.63 -10.94
N PRO A 45 1.51 7.82 -11.83
CA PRO A 45 1.38 7.49 -13.24
C PRO A 45 1.15 5.99 -13.50
N ASP A 46 0.30 5.65 -14.46
CA ASP A 46 -0.02 4.25 -14.79
C ASP A 46 1.21 3.40 -15.11
N LYS A 47 2.25 3.99 -15.71
CA LYS A 47 3.52 3.32 -16.01
C LYS A 47 4.30 2.86 -14.78
N ASP A 48 4.07 3.49 -13.63
CA ASP A 48 4.77 3.18 -12.39
C ASP A 48 4.04 2.10 -11.58
N ILE A 49 2.73 1.91 -11.80
CA ILE A 49 1.90 0.93 -11.09
C ILE A 49 2.48 -0.49 -11.17
N PRO A 50 2.89 -1.04 -12.34
CA PRO A 50 3.44 -2.39 -12.40
C PRO A 50 4.69 -2.58 -11.55
N PHE A 51 5.52 -1.55 -11.42
CA PHE A 51 6.70 -1.59 -10.55
C PHE A 51 6.29 -1.60 -9.09
N LEU A 52 5.34 -0.74 -8.69
CA LEU A 52 4.86 -0.65 -7.31
C LEU A 52 4.15 -1.92 -6.85
N GLU A 53 3.36 -2.56 -7.71
CA GLU A 53 2.75 -3.86 -7.42
C GLU A 53 3.81 -4.95 -7.28
N LYS A 54 4.84 -4.93 -8.15
CA LYS A 54 5.96 -5.89 -8.10
C LYS A 54 6.77 -5.82 -6.80
N ILE A 55 6.89 -4.66 -6.17
CA ILE A 55 7.60 -4.50 -4.88
C ILE A 55 6.71 -4.82 -3.67
N GLY A 56 5.44 -5.21 -3.88
CA GLY A 56 4.54 -5.69 -2.84
C GLY A 56 3.44 -4.71 -2.40
N ILE A 57 3.23 -3.60 -3.12
CA ILE A 57 2.02 -2.79 -2.91
C ILE A 57 0.82 -3.59 -3.41
N SER A 58 -0.09 -3.94 -2.50
CA SER A 58 -1.23 -4.83 -2.75
C SER A 58 -2.31 -4.19 -3.64
N LYS A 59 -2.51 -2.87 -3.52
CA LYS A 59 -3.47 -2.13 -4.35
C LYS A 59 -3.16 -0.64 -4.41
N ILE A 60 -3.40 -0.03 -5.56
CA ILE A 60 -3.23 1.41 -5.78
C ILE A 60 -4.59 2.07 -6.08
N PHE A 61 -4.90 3.13 -5.35
CA PHE A 61 -6.12 3.94 -5.47
C PHE A 61 -5.77 5.34 -5.98
N LEU A 62 -6.07 5.58 -7.25
CA LEU A 62 -5.83 6.85 -7.95
C LEU A 62 -6.96 7.88 -7.69
N PRO A 63 -6.78 9.15 -8.09
CA PRO A 63 -7.84 10.16 -7.98
C PRO A 63 -9.14 9.69 -8.61
N GLY A 64 -10.25 9.91 -7.90
CA GLY A 64 -11.57 9.42 -8.31
C GLY A 64 -11.92 8.03 -7.78
N SER A 65 -10.99 7.32 -7.12
CA SER A 65 -11.32 6.12 -6.36
C SER A 65 -12.35 6.44 -5.27
N SER A 66 -13.42 5.65 -5.18
CA SER A 66 -14.43 5.85 -4.15
C SER A 66 -13.95 5.32 -2.81
N THR A 67 -14.29 6.03 -1.72
CA THR A 67 -14.01 5.55 -0.36
C THR A 67 -14.63 4.16 -0.12
N GLN A 68 -15.82 3.92 -0.67
CA GLN A 68 -16.49 2.63 -0.55
C GLN A 68 -15.67 1.52 -1.23
N GLY A 69 -15.12 1.75 -2.43
CA GLY A 69 -14.28 0.77 -3.12
C GLY A 69 -12.99 0.44 -2.36
N ILE A 70 -12.40 1.41 -1.65
CA ILE A 70 -11.26 1.16 -0.76
C ILE A 70 -11.69 0.26 0.41
N VAL A 71 -12.80 0.57 1.05
CA VAL A 71 -13.35 -0.23 2.17
C VAL A 71 -13.67 -1.66 1.74
N ASP A 72 -14.29 -1.84 0.59
CA ASP A 72 -14.68 -3.15 0.07
C ASP A 72 -13.44 -3.98 -0.25
N TRP A 73 -12.44 -3.39 -0.91
CA TRP A 73 -11.18 -4.07 -1.18
C TRP A 73 -10.49 -4.52 0.11
N ILE A 74 -10.44 -3.67 1.15
CA ILE A 74 -9.84 -4.04 2.44
C ILE A 74 -10.58 -5.23 3.05
N LYS A 75 -11.92 -5.20 3.09
CA LYS A 75 -12.72 -6.30 3.66
C LYS A 75 -12.54 -7.64 2.92
N GLU A 76 -12.33 -7.58 1.61
CA GLU A 76 -12.17 -8.78 0.76
C GLU A 76 -10.75 -9.37 0.80
N ASN A 77 -9.73 -8.53 0.97
CA ASN A 77 -8.33 -8.92 0.74
C ASN A 77 -7.50 -8.97 2.03
N VAL A 78 -7.91 -8.26 3.07
CA VAL A 78 -7.18 -8.20 4.34
C VAL A 78 -7.88 -9.09 5.35
N ARG A 79 -7.15 -10.08 5.87
CA ARG A 79 -7.62 -10.88 6.99
C ARG A 79 -7.33 -10.11 8.28
N LYS A 80 -8.28 -10.10 9.20
CA LYS A 80 -8.02 -9.61 10.56
C LYS A 80 -6.89 -10.45 11.16
N GLY A 81 -5.94 -9.79 11.82
CA GLY A 81 -4.98 -10.46 12.69
C GLY A 81 -5.72 -11.44 13.61
N LEU A 82 -5.19 -12.67 13.71
CA LEU A 82 -5.75 -13.74 14.55
C LEU A 82 -5.69 -13.39 16.04
#